data_AF-A0A2V5UME3-F1
#
_entry.id   AF-A0A2V5UME3-F1
#
_cell.length_a   1.000
_cell.length_b   1.000
_cell.length_c   1.000
_cell.angle_alpha   90.00
_cell.angle_beta   90.00
_cell.angle_gamma   90.00
#
_symmetry.space_group_name_H-M   'P 1'
#
loop_
_entity.id
_entity.type
_entity.pdbx_description
1 polymer ?
#
loop_
_entity_poly.entity_id
_entity_poly.type
_entity_poly.pdbx_seq_one_letter_code
_entity_poly.pdbx_strand_id
1 'polypeptide(L)'
;MKRAWFCPLLILAATALAYSNSFSGPFIFDDLTWIPKIPENPHIRHPGTGRPLVCLTLALNYALSGLEPWSYHFFNLAIHASAALVLFAIVRRTLEGPRLRQRFSAHANGLAAAVAMLWAVHPLQSESVSYIIQRAESLTGLFLLLTLYCVIRGHDSPRRSWWYTAAVLSCALGMGSKEGMVIAPIITLLYDRIFLAGSWLEVWNRRSGLYLALGTTWLILIALVVVNRALGGYLPGFTVISPWRYAQNQFGAIAHYLRLAFWPDTLCLDYGWQASSVPKSWILAGAMIVSPLLLATVWTLERAPTLGFLGAWFFLTLAPSSSVVPIQDMVAERR
;
A
#
# COMPACT_ATOMS: atom_id res chain seq x y z
N MET A 1 -31.03 9.26 -5.98
CA MET A 1 -30.48 8.15 -5.16
C MET A 1 -29.90 7.00 -6.01
N LYS A 2 -30.59 6.48 -7.05
CA LYS A 2 -30.08 5.37 -7.89
C LYS A 2 -28.72 5.61 -8.58
N ARG A 3 -28.42 6.85 -9.01
CA ARG A 3 -27.14 7.20 -9.67
C ARG A 3 -25.92 7.20 -8.74
N ALA A 4 -26.09 7.42 -7.43
CA ALA A 4 -24.96 7.56 -6.50
C ALA A 4 -24.25 6.23 -6.20
N TRP A 5 -24.98 5.12 -6.29
CA TRP A 5 -24.48 3.77 -6.00
C TRP A 5 -23.98 3.02 -7.23
N PHE A 6 -24.26 3.53 -8.44
CA PHE A 6 -23.88 2.86 -9.69
C PHE A 6 -22.37 2.61 -9.79
N CYS A 7 -21.54 3.63 -9.57
CA CYS A 7 -20.08 3.48 -9.65
C CYS A 7 -19.52 2.53 -8.59
N PRO A 8 -19.86 2.65 -7.28
CA PRO A 8 -19.45 1.66 -6.28
C PRO A 8 -19.87 0.23 -6.59
N LEU A 9 -21.11 0.01 -7.04
CA LEU A 9 -21.60 -1.33 -7.39
C LEU A 9 -20.86 -1.91 -8.59
N LEU A 10 -20.54 -1.08 -9.58
CA LEU A 10 -19.76 -1.50 -10.74
C LEU A 10 -18.34 -1.91 -10.35
N ILE A 11 -17.69 -1.14 -9.47
CA ILE A 11 -16.37 -1.49 -8.92
C ILE A 11 -16.44 -2.85 -8.20
N LEU A 12 -17.42 -3.03 -7.30
CA LEU A 12 -17.58 -4.29 -6.56
C LEU A 12 -17.83 -5.48 -7.49
N ALA A 13 -18.69 -5.31 -8.50
CA ALA A 13 -18.99 -6.37 -9.47
C ALA A 13 -17.75 -6.74 -10.31
N ALA A 14 -17.00 -5.74 -10.80
CA ALA A 14 -15.79 -5.96 -11.58
C ALA A 14 -14.71 -6.67 -10.74
N THR A 15 -14.47 -6.22 -9.50
CA THR A 15 -13.51 -6.84 -8.58
C THR A 15 -13.93 -8.28 -8.24
N ALA A 16 -15.20 -8.52 -7.91
CA ALA A 16 -15.68 -9.86 -7.58
C ALA A 16 -15.56 -10.82 -8.77
N LEU A 17 -15.86 -10.35 -9.99
CA LEU A 17 -15.73 -11.16 -11.20
C LEU A 17 -14.25 -11.47 -11.52
N ALA A 18 -13.35 -10.49 -11.36
CA ALA A 18 -11.93 -10.66 -11.67
C ALA A 18 -11.24 -11.71 -10.77
N TYR A 19 -11.69 -11.84 -9.51
CA TYR A 19 -11.13 -12.75 -8.52
C TYR A 19 -12.05 -13.92 -8.15
N SER A 20 -13.14 -14.16 -8.88
CA SER A 20 -14.08 -15.23 -8.52
C SER A 20 -13.41 -16.61 -8.53
N ASN A 21 -12.39 -16.79 -9.37
CA ASN A 21 -11.59 -18.00 -9.46
C ASN A 21 -10.63 -18.20 -8.27
N SER A 22 -10.32 -17.15 -7.48
CA SER A 22 -9.40 -17.28 -6.34
C SER A 22 -9.96 -18.17 -5.23
N PHE A 23 -11.29 -18.26 -5.11
CA PHE A 23 -11.96 -19.11 -4.12
C PHE A 23 -11.68 -20.61 -4.28
N SER A 24 -11.26 -21.04 -5.48
CA SER A 24 -10.84 -22.42 -5.74
C SER A 24 -9.32 -22.61 -5.61
N GLY A 25 -8.57 -21.56 -5.27
CA GLY A 25 -7.11 -21.59 -5.15
C GLY A 25 -6.64 -22.24 -3.85
N PRO A 26 -5.60 -23.11 -3.89
CA PRO A 26 -5.01 -23.68 -2.69
C PRO A 26 -4.15 -22.65 -1.94
N PHE A 27 -3.71 -23.01 -0.73
CA PHE A 27 -2.61 -22.31 -0.08
C PHE A 27 -1.31 -22.50 -0.86
N ILE A 28 -0.54 -21.43 -1.02
CA ILE A 28 0.68 -21.40 -1.82
C ILE A 28 1.84 -20.76 -1.06
N PHE A 29 3.07 -21.13 -1.41
CA PHE A 29 4.29 -20.51 -0.88
C PHE A 29 4.30 -20.43 0.66
N ASP A 30 4.50 -19.26 1.26
CA ASP A 30 4.58 -19.14 2.72
C ASP A 30 3.26 -19.49 3.41
N ASP A 31 2.11 -19.49 2.71
CA ASP A 31 0.82 -19.93 3.29
C ASP A 31 0.94 -21.34 3.87
N LEU A 32 1.66 -22.23 3.17
CA LEU A 32 1.89 -23.62 3.57
C LEU A 32 2.70 -23.73 4.87
N THR A 33 3.48 -22.70 5.20
CA THR A 33 4.30 -22.67 6.41
C THR A 33 3.62 -21.94 7.57
N TRP A 34 2.87 -20.87 7.28
CA TRP A 34 2.27 -20.01 8.29
C TRP A 34 0.87 -20.45 8.72
N ILE A 35 0.02 -20.88 7.77
CA ILE A 35 -1.39 -21.18 8.07
C ILE A 35 -1.55 -22.46 8.90
N PRO A 36 -0.91 -23.60 8.57
CA PRO A 36 -1.03 -24.81 9.38
C PRO A 36 -0.51 -24.64 10.81
N LYS A 37 0.44 -23.72 11.01
CA LYS A 37 1.03 -23.45 12.33
C LYS A 37 0.21 -22.48 13.17
N ILE A 38 -0.90 -21.93 12.68
CA ILE A 38 -1.72 -20.97 13.43
C ILE A 38 -2.04 -21.45 14.87
N PRO A 39 -2.45 -22.71 15.11
CA PRO A 39 -2.75 -23.19 16.45
C PRO A 39 -1.56 -23.12 17.41
N GLU A 40 -0.35 -23.33 16.91
CA GLU A 40 0.89 -23.45 17.67
C GLU A 40 1.68 -22.14 17.69
N ASN A 41 1.31 -21.16 16.87
CA ASN A 41 2.12 -19.97 16.63
C ASN A 41 2.00 -18.97 17.79
N PRO A 42 3.09 -18.74 18.55
CA PRO A 42 3.09 -17.78 19.65
C PRO A 42 2.87 -16.35 19.16
N HIS A 43 3.20 -16.01 17.90
CA HIS A 43 2.93 -14.68 17.33
C HIS A 43 1.44 -14.40 17.10
N ILE A 44 0.61 -15.44 17.12
CA ILE A 44 -0.84 -15.34 17.01
C ILE A 44 -1.50 -15.38 18.39
N ARG A 45 -0.91 -16.13 19.33
CA ARG A 45 -1.37 -16.18 20.73
C ARG A 45 -0.93 -14.96 21.55
N HIS A 46 0.17 -14.31 21.17
CA HIS A 46 0.73 -13.14 21.87
C HIS A 46 0.64 -11.88 21.00
N PRO A 47 -0.33 -10.99 21.28
CA PRO A 47 -0.41 -9.71 20.60
C PRO A 47 0.86 -8.89 20.91
N GLY A 48 1.57 -8.45 19.86
CA GLY A 48 2.75 -7.58 20.00
C GLY A 48 4.02 -8.03 19.26
N THR A 49 3.93 -9.07 18.44
CA THR A 49 5.07 -9.61 17.68
C THR A 49 4.69 -9.77 16.21
N GLY A 50 5.70 -9.78 15.31
CA GLY A 50 5.51 -9.92 13.88
C GLY A 50 4.63 -8.80 13.29
N ARG A 51 3.56 -9.22 12.60
CA ARG A 51 2.53 -8.37 11.99
C ARG A 51 1.20 -8.64 12.71
N PRO A 52 0.97 -8.03 13.88
CA PRO A 52 -0.11 -8.46 14.81
C PRO A 52 -1.50 -8.39 14.18
N LEU A 53 -1.78 -7.41 13.32
CA LEU A 53 -3.10 -7.31 12.69
C LEU A 53 -3.31 -8.41 11.64
N VAL A 54 -2.27 -8.75 10.87
CA VAL A 54 -2.31 -9.87 9.91
C VAL A 54 -2.53 -11.17 10.67
N CYS A 55 -1.74 -11.43 11.72
CA CYS A 55 -1.88 -12.59 12.61
C CYS A 55 -3.31 -12.72 13.15
N LEU A 56 -3.88 -11.64 13.69
CA LEU A 56 -5.23 -11.63 14.23
C LEU A 56 -6.27 -12.02 13.16
N THR A 57 -6.21 -11.38 11.98
CA THR A 57 -7.19 -11.67 10.92
C THR A 57 -7.08 -13.11 10.39
N LEU A 58 -5.87 -13.68 10.32
CA LEU A 58 -5.66 -15.08 9.92
C LEU A 58 -6.15 -16.06 11.00
N ALA A 59 -5.98 -15.71 12.28
CA ALA A 59 -6.52 -16.49 13.39
C ALA A 59 -8.04 -16.53 13.37
N LEU A 60 -8.69 -15.41 13.04
CA LEU A 60 -10.14 -15.34 12.86
C LEU A 60 -10.61 -16.22 11.69
N ASN A 61 -9.87 -16.26 10.58
CA ASN A 61 -10.16 -17.20 9.49
C ASN A 61 -10.02 -18.65 9.92
N TYR A 62 -8.94 -18.98 10.64
CA TYR A 62 -8.73 -20.33 11.14
C TYR A 62 -9.84 -20.76 12.11
N ALA A 63 -10.30 -19.86 12.98
CA ALA A 63 -11.42 -20.13 13.86
C ALA A 63 -12.74 -20.34 13.10
N LEU A 64 -12.91 -19.71 11.93
CA LEU A 64 -14.12 -19.80 11.11
C LEU A 64 -14.17 -21.03 10.22
N SER A 65 -13.06 -21.38 9.56
CA SER A 65 -13.03 -22.43 8.53
C SER A 65 -11.86 -23.42 8.67
N GLY A 66 -11.07 -23.35 9.73
CA GLY A 66 -9.89 -24.19 9.91
C GLY A 66 -8.90 -24.02 8.76
N LEU A 67 -8.54 -25.12 8.10
CA LEU A 67 -7.65 -25.13 6.94
C LEU A 67 -8.40 -25.03 5.60
N GLU A 68 -9.70 -24.80 5.61
CA GLU A 68 -10.45 -24.59 4.36
C GLU A 68 -10.17 -23.18 3.80
N PRO A 69 -9.62 -23.04 2.57
CA PRO A 69 -9.13 -21.76 2.05
C PRO A 69 -10.20 -20.69 1.78
N TRP A 70 -11.47 -21.08 1.62
CA TRP A 70 -12.53 -20.19 1.12
C TRP A 70 -12.67 -18.91 1.96
N SER A 71 -12.56 -19.01 3.29
CA SER A 71 -12.75 -17.84 4.17
C SER A 71 -11.56 -16.88 4.09
N TYR A 72 -10.36 -17.42 3.84
CA TYR A 72 -9.15 -16.63 3.68
C TYR A 72 -9.20 -15.80 2.40
N HIS A 73 -9.60 -16.42 1.28
CA HIS A 73 -9.82 -15.75 -0.01
C HIS A 73 -10.94 -14.70 0.07
N PHE A 74 -12.04 -15.03 0.75
CA PHE A 74 -13.13 -14.06 0.97
C PHE A 74 -12.63 -12.80 1.69
N PHE A 75 -11.87 -12.96 2.77
CA PHE A 75 -11.34 -11.83 3.53
C PHE A 75 -10.38 -10.97 2.71
N ASN A 76 -9.46 -11.60 1.95
CA ASN A 76 -8.55 -10.86 1.08
C ASN A 76 -9.30 -10.07 0.01
N LEU A 77 -10.27 -10.70 -0.66
CA LEU A 77 -11.11 -10.03 -1.65
C LEU A 77 -11.92 -8.88 -1.04
N ALA A 78 -12.45 -9.05 0.17
CA ALA A 78 -13.19 -8.00 0.88
C ALA A 78 -12.29 -6.80 1.22
N ILE A 79 -11.04 -7.04 1.63
CA ILE A 79 -10.04 -5.99 1.89
C ILE A 79 -9.72 -5.24 0.59
N HIS A 80 -9.46 -5.96 -0.50
CA HIS A 80 -9.15 -5.39 -1.81
C HIS A 80 -10.31 -4.56 -2.38
N ALA A 81 -11.53 -5.10 -2.32
CA ALA A 81 -12.73 -4.41 -2.73
C ALA A 81 -12.96 -3.13 -1.90
N SER A 82 -12.71 -3.20 -0.58
CA SER A 82 -12.76 -2.02 0.30
C SER A 82 -11.72 -0.98 -0.10
N ALA A 83 -10.49 -1.40 -0.40
CA ALA A 83 -9.42 -0.51 -0.86
C ALA A 83 -9.80 0.18 -2.18
N ALA A 84 -10.39 -0.55 -3.13
CA ALA A 84 -10.87 0.00 -4.40
C ALA A 84 -11.97 1.06 -4.20
N LEU A 85 -12.91 0.83 -3.27
CA LEU A 85 -13.95 1.80 -2.94
C LEU A 85 -13.39 3.05 -2.25
N VAL A 86 -12.40 2.90 -1.37
CA VAL A 86 -11.72 4.03 -0.73
C VAL A 86 -10.91 4.82 -1.76
N LEU A 87 -10.21 4.15 -2.68
CA LEU A 87 -9.49 4.76 -3.79
C LEU A 87 -10.44 5.58 -4.68
N PHE A 88 -11.58 4.99 -5.08
CA PHE A 88 -12.64 5.71 -5.80
C PHE A 88 -13.04 7.00 -5.06
N ALA A 89 -13.27 6.89 -3.76
CA ALA A 89 -13.75 8.02 -2.98
C ALA A 89 -12.66 9.09 -2.74
N ILE A 90 -11.38 8.71 -2.67
CA ILE A 90 -10.24 9.64 -2.66
C ILE A 90 -10.17 10.36 -3.99
N VAL A 91 -10.02 9.64 -5.11
CA VAL A 91 -9.84 10.24 -6.44
C VAL A 91 -10.99 11.16 -6.78
N ARG A 92 -12.23 10.74 -6.55
CA ARG A 92 -13.40 11.57 -6.76
C ARG A 92 -13.31 12.89 -6.00
N ARG A 93 -12.96 12.85 -4.70
CA ARG A 93 -12.82 14.07 -3.88
C ARG A 93 -11.63 14.92 -4.28
N THR A 94 -10.53 14.33 -4.71
CA THR A 94 -9.39 15.07 -5.25
C THR A 94 -9.80 15.85 -6.50
N LEU A 95 -10.55 15.21 -7.41
CA LEU A 95 -11.04 15.84 -8.65
C LEU A 95 -12.14 16.89 -8.40
N GLU A 96 -12.96 16.71 -7.38
CA GLU A 96 -13.97 17.69 -6.92
C GLU A 96 -13.36 18.81 -6.06
N GLY A 97 -12.12 18.63 -5.58
CA GLY A 97 -11.43 19.52 -4.66
C GLY A 97 -10.94 20.82 -5.30
N PRO A 98 -10.63 21.85 -4.48
CA PRO A 98 -10.42 23.22 -4.96
C PRO A 98 -9.42 23.37 -6.11
N ARG A 99 -8.33 22.58 -6.11
CA ARG A 99 -7.28 22.66 -7.14
C ARG A 99 -7.65 22.07 -8.49
N LEU A 100 -8.56 21.09 -8.52
CA LEU A 100 -8.88 20.34 -9.74
C LEU A 100 -10.33 20.50 -10.20
N ARG A 101 -11.18 21.10 -9.35
CA ARG A 101 -12.63 21.25 -9.57
C ARG A 101 -12.97 21.85 -10.91
N GLN A 102 -12.32 22.96 -11.28
CA GLN A 102 -12.61 23.68 -12.53
C GLN A 102 -12.40 22.80 -13.78
N ARG A 103 -11.42 21.88 -13.73
CA ARG A 103 -11.07 21.03 -14.88
C ARG A 103 -11.82 19.71 -14.90
N PHE A 104 -12.05 19.09 -13.74
CA PHE A 104 -12.46 17.67 -13.69
C PHE A 104 -13.79 17.42 -12.98
N SER A 105 -14.39 18.39 -12.29
CA SER A 105 -15.58 18.14 -11.44
C SER A 105 -16.76 17.52 -12.20
N ALA A 106 -16.99 17.91 -13.46
CA ALA A 106 -18.08 17.35 -14.28
C ALA A 106 -17.92 15.84 -14.55
N HIS A 107 -16.68 15.34 -14.59
CA HIS A 107 -16.35 13.96 -14.93
C HIS A 107 -15.80 13.16 -13.73
N ALA A 108 -15.79 13.76 -12.53
CA ALA A 108 -15.09 13.22 -11.36
C ALA A 108 -15.55 11.80 -10.99
N ASN A 109 -16.86 11.52 -11.04
CA ASN A 109 -17.38 10.17 -10.75
C ASN A 109 -16.90 9.13 -11.76
N GLY A 110 -16.98 9.43 -13.06
CA GLY A 110 -16.58 8.50 -14.12
C GLY A 110 -15.07 8.23 -14.12
N LEU A 111 -14.26 9.28 -13.99
CA LEU A 111 -12.80 9.16 -13.92
C LEU A 111 -12.35 8.41 -12.66
N ALA A 112 -12.94 8.72 -11.51
CA ALA A 112 -12.62 8.00 -10.28
C ALA A 112 -13.01 6.52 -10.36
N ALA A 113 -14.16 6.21 -10.97
CA ALA A 113 -14.58 4.83 -11.18
C ALA A 113 -13.62 4.09 -12.12
N ALA A 114 -13.22 4.72 -13.23
CA ALA A 114 -12.26 4.15 -14.17
C ALA A 114 -10.91 3.87 -13.50
N VAL A 115 -10.38 4.82 -12.72
CA VAL A 115 -9.12 4.65 -11.97
C VAL A 115 -9.24 3.50 -10.96
N ALA A 116 -10.31 3.47 -10.17
CA ALA A 116 -10.51 2.44 -9.16
C ALA A 116 -10.71 1.05 -9.76
N MET A 117 -11.47 0.94 -10.87
CA MET A 117 -11.65 -0.33 -11.57
C MET A 117 -10.36 -0.80 -12.22
N LEU A 118 -9.65 0.09 -12.92
CA LEU A 118 -8.37 -0.26 -13.56
C LEU A 118 -7.38 -0.77 -12.51
N TRP A 119 -7.27 -0.10 -11.37
CA TRP A 119 -6.43 -0.56 -10.26
C TRP A 119 -6.93 -1.90 -9.69
N ALA A 120 -8.23 -2.03 -9.42
CA ALA A 120 -8.78 -3.19 -8.76
C ALA A 120 -8.66 -4.48 -9.58
N VAL A 121 -8.80 -4.41 -10.91
CA VAL A 121 -8.71 -5.60 -11.78
C VAL A 121 -7.34 -5.76 -12.43
N HIS A 122 -6.38 -4.89 -12.11
CA HIS A 122 -5.05 -4.96 -12.71
C HIS A 122 -4.37 -6.29 -12.33
N PRO A 123 -3.81 -7.05 -13.29
CA PRO A 123 -3.20 -8.35 -13.00
C PRO A 123 -2.11 -8.31 -11.91
N LEU A 124 -1.32 -7.23 -11.80
CA LEU A 124 -0.35 -7.06 -10.69
C LEU A 124 -0.94 -7.19 -9.28
N GLN A 125 -2.24 -6.97 -9.10
CA GLN A 125 -2.88 -7.14 -7.80
C GLN A 125 -3.14 -8.62 -7.45
N SER A 126 -2.93 -9.56 -8.38
CA SER A 126 -3.23 -10.98 -8.16
C SER A 126 -2.47 -11.58 -7.00
N GLU A 127 -1.18 -11.23 -6.83
CA GLU A 127 -0.38 -11.71 -5.71
C GLU A 127 -0.95 -11.19 -4.38
N SER A 128 -1.22 -9.89 -4.26
CA SER A 128 -1.77 -9.29 -3.03
C SER A 128 -3.15 -9.83 -2.64
N VAL A 129 -3.95 -10.28 -3.61
CA VAL A 129 -5.31 -10.79 -3.38
C VAL A 129 -5.32 -12.31 -3.15
N SER A 130 -4.65 -13.08 -4.02
CA SER A 130 -4.79 -14.54 -4.07
C SER A 130 -3.76 -15.27 -3.20
N TYR A 131 -2.59 -14.67 -2.94
CA TYR A 131 -1.60 -15.22 -2.02
C TYR A 131 -1.98 -14.82 -0.59
N ILE A 132 -2.42 -15.76 0.24
CA ILE A 132 -3.18 -15.44 1.47
C ILE A 132 -2.37 -14.60 2.45
N ILE A 133 -1.11 -14.96 2.74
CA ILE A 133 -0.26 -14.24 3.69
C ILE A 133 0.07 -12.81 3.20
N GLN A 134 -0.03 -12.56 1.89
CA GLN A 134 0.10 -11.23 1.30
C GLN A 134 -1.08 -10.31 1.58
N ARG A 135 -2.05 -10.77 2.37
CA ARG A 135 -2.94 -9.93 3.17
C ARG A 135 -2.22 -8.80 3.88
N ALA A 136 -0.96 -8.99 4.29
CA ALA A 136 -0.13 -7.93 4.83
C ALA A 136 -0.09 -6.69 3.92
N GLU A 137 0.11 -6.88 2.61
CA GLU A 137 0.12 -5.79 1.62
C GLU A 137 -1.26 -5.18 1.46
N SER A 138 -2.28 -6.02 1.29
CA SER A 138 -3.66 -5.58 1.09
C SER A 138 -4.19 -4.75 2.27
N LEU A 139 -3.89 -5.16 3.51
CA LEU A 139 -4.24 -4.39 4.71
C LEU A 139 -3.45 -3.08 4.78
N THR A 140 -2.14 -3.10 4.54
CA THR A 140 -1.33 -1.88 4.54
C THR A 140 -1.82 -0.88 3.48
N GLY A 141 -2.12 -1.34 2.26
CA GLY A 141 -2.71 -0.53 1.20
C GLY A 141 -4.07 0.05 1.60
N LEU A 142 -4.98 -0.78 2.14
CA LEU A 142 -6.27 -0.31 2.63
C LEU A 142 -6.12 0.75 3.73
N PHE A 143 -5.26 0.53 4.72
CA PHE A 143 -5.09 1.46 5.83
C PHE A 143 -4.36 2.75 5.44
N LEU A 144 -3.43 2.70 4.48
CA LEU A 144 -2.85 3.89 3.86
C LEU A 144 -3.94 4.75 3.20
N LEU A 145 -4.78 4.12 2.37
CA LEU A 145 -5.88 4.79 1.70
C LEU A 145 -6.90 5.33 2.71
N LEU A 146 -7.29 4.56 3.73
CA LEU A 146 -8.20 5.01 4.78
C LEU A 146 -7.64 6.20 5.57
N THR A 147 -6.34 6.18 5.90
CA THR A 147 -5.67 7.29 6.57
C THR A 147 -5.79 8.56 5.73
N LEU A 148 -5.42 8.50 4.45
CA LEU A 148 -5.54 9.62 3.53
C LEU A 148 -6.99 10.08 3.36
N TYR A 149 -7.92 9.15 3.15
CA TYR A 149 -9.33 9.43 3.00
C TYR A 149 -9.91 10.19 4.21
N CYS A 150 -9.53 9.76 5.41
CA CYS A 150 -9.95 10.40 6.65
C CYS A 150 -9.36 11.80 6.81
N VAL A 151 -8.10 12.03 6.42
CA VAL A 151 -7.50 13.39 6.38
C VAL A 151 -8.26 14.30 5.41
N ILE A 152 -8.53 13.82 4.19
CA ILE A 152 -9.34 14.54 3.19
C ILE A 152 -10.71 14.87 3.78
N ARG A 153 -11.33 13.92 4.48
CA ARG A 153 -12.65 14.12 5.05
C ARG A 153 -12.71 15.06 6.24
N GLY A 154 -11.69 15.04 7.08
CA GLY A 154 -11.59 15.92 8.23
C GLY A 154 -11.48 17.39 7.81
N HIS A 155 -10.90 17.68 6.64
CA HIS A 155 -10.77 19.03 6.11
C HIS A 155 -12.13 19.72 5.89
N ASP A 156 -13.09 19.03 5.29
CA ASP A 156 -14.37 19.61 4.88
C ASP A 156 -15.52 19.33 5.89
N SER A 157 -15.23 18.63 7.00
CA SER A 157 -16.25 18.13 7.92
C SER A 157 -16.38 18.97 9.19
N PRO A 158 -17.60 19.27 9.66
CA PRO A 158 -17.80 19.87 10.98
C PRO A 158 -17.34 18.94 12.12
N ARG A 159 -17.29 17.63 11.87
CA ARG A 159 -16.76 16.61 12.81
C ARG A 159 -15.31 16.28 12.50
N ARG A 160 -14.45 17.30 12.30
CA ARG A 160 -13.04 17.11 11.92
C ARG A 160 -12.26 16.19 12.86
N SER A 161 -12.51 16.29 14.17
CA SER A 161 -11.81 15.48 15.18
C SER A 161 -12.06 13.99 14.99
N TRP A 162 -13.31 13.59 14.71
CA TRP A 162 -13.66 12.19 14.47
C TRP A 162 -12.91 11.60 13.28
N TRP A 163 -12.81 12.36 12.19
CA TRP A 163 -12.07 11.93 11.00
C TRP A 163 -10.57 11.89 11.26
N TYR A 164 -10.01 12.86 11.98
CA TYR A 164 -8.58 12.84 12.33
C TYR A 164 -8.24 11.70 13.29
N THR A 165 -9.11 11.40 14.27
CA THR A 165 -8.98 10.21 15.11
C THR A 165 -9.04 8.93 14.25
N ALA A 166 -10.00 8.83 13.32
CA ALA A 166 -10.08 7.69 12.41
C ALA A 166 -8.84 7.57 11.50
N ALA A 167 -8.23 8.69 11.09
CA ALA A 167 -6.99 8.69 10.34
C ALA A 167 -5.83 8.13 11.17
N VAL A 168 -5.67 8.59 12.42
CA VAL A 168 -4.61 8.10 13.32
C VAL A 168 -4.81 6.62 13.66
N LEU A 169 -6.04 6.18 13.93
CA LEU A 169 -6.35 4.77 14.17
C LEU A 169 -6.08 3.90 12.95
N SER A 170 -6.49 4.35 11.76
CA SER A 170 -6.17 3.65 10.50
C SER A 170 -4.67 3.55 10.29
N CYS A 171 -3.93 4.64 10.57
CA CYS A 171 -2.48 4.68 10.47
C CYS A 171 -1.84 3.65 11.40
N ALA A 172 -2.24 3.64 12.67
CA ALA A 172 -1.78 2.68 13.68
C ALA A 172 -2.07 1.21 13.30
N LEU A 173 -3.25 0.92 12.76
CA LEU A 173 -3.61 -0.42 12.27
C LEU A 173 -2.75 -0.85 11.06
N GLY A 174 -2.47 0.07 10.15
CA GLY A 174 -1.53 -0.17 9.05
C GLY A 174 -0.10 -0.45 9.54
N MET A 175 0.37 0.26 10.58
CA MET A 175 1.68 0.00 11.20
C MET A 175 1.74 -1.42 11.78
N GLY A 176 0.62 -1.90 12.34
CA GLY A 176 0.47 -3.28 12.80
C GLY A 176 0.32 -4.33 11.69
N SER A 177 0.24 -3.92 10.42
CA SER A 177 0.08 -4.81 9.27
C SER A 177 1.40 -5.07 8.53
N LYS A 178 2.16 -4.01 8.23
CA LYS A 178 3.47 -4.11 7.59
C LYS A 178 4.29 -2.83 7.74
N GLU A 179 5.62 -2.98 7.75
CA GLU A 179 6.61 -1.91 7.77
C GLU A 179 6.44 -0.86 6.66
N GLY A 180 5.88 -1.23 5.50
CA GLY A 180 5.60 -0.31 4.40
C GLY A 180 4.70 0.86 4.80
N MET A 181 3.89 0.74 5.86
CA MET A 181 3.03 1.81 6.36
C MET A 181 3.79 3.04 6.87
N VAL A 182 5.11 2.95 7.10
CA VAL A 182 5.96 4.06 7.57
C VAL A 182 5.80 5.35 6.76
N ILE A 183 5.42 5.23 5.48
CA ILE A 183 5.25 6.33 4.53
C ILE A 183 3.91 7.07 4.67
N ALA A 184 2.93 6.52 5.37
CA ALA A 184 1.58 7.09 5.44
C ALA A 184 1.53 8.54 5.98
N PRO A 185 2.24 8.89 7.08
CA PRO A 185 2.29 10.28 7.55
C PRO A 185 2.91 11.24 6.51
N ILE A 186 3.91 10.77 5.75
CA ILE A 186 4.61 11.58 4.74
C ILE A 186 3.71 11.83 3.53
N ILE A 187 3.09 10.78 3.00
CA ILE A 187 2.17 10.89 1.86
C ILE A 187 0.96 11.76 2.20
N THR A 188 0.37 11.60 3.38
CA THR A 188 -0.78 12.41 3.79
C THR A 188 -0.42 13.87 4.00
N LEU A 189 0.74 14.16 4.59
CA LEU A 189 1.25 15.52 4.73
C LEU A 189 1.51 16.18 3.36
N LEU A 190 2.11 15.43 2.43
CA LEU A 190 2.36 15.91 1.08
C LEU A 190 1.05 16.16 0.33
N TYR A 191 0.07 15.26 0.47
CA TYR A 191 -1.25 15.43 -0.11
C TYR A 191 -1.95 16.68 0.43
N ASP A 192 -1.96 16.89 1.74
CA ASP A 192 -2.57 18.08 2.36
C ASP A 192 -1.94 19.37 1.83
N ARG A 193 -0.61 19.43 1.82
CA ARG A 193 0.12 20.58 1.27
C ARG A 193 -0.21 20.86 -0.20
N ILE A 194 -0.46 19.80 -0.99
CA ILE A 194 -0.67 19.90 -2.45
C ILE A 194 -2.14 20.01 -2.84
N PHE A 195 -3.10 19.56 -2.06
CA PHE A 195 -4.51 19.53 -2.50
C PHE A 195 -5.46 20.28 -1.57
N LEU A 196 -5.12 20.40 -0.28
CA LEU A 196 -6.03 20.96 0.73
C LEU A 196 -5.57 22.35 1.21
N ALA A 197 -4.27 22.53 1.44
CA ALA A 197 -3.69 23.78 1.92
C ALA A 197 -3.04 24.60 0.79
N GLY A 198 -3.01 25.93 0.96
CA GLY A 198 -2.28 26.85 0.09
C GLY A 198 -0.79 26.91 0.42
N SER A 199 -0.42 26.74 1.71
CA SER A 199 0.96 26.89 2.19
C SER A 199 1.30 25.92 3.32
N TRP A 200 2.60 25.74 3.60
CA TRP A 200 3.08 24.97 4.76
C TRP A 200 2.66 25.59 6.09
N LEU A 201 2.60 26.93 6.16
CA LEU A 201 2.15 27.65 7.35
C LEU A 201 0.68 27.32 7.67
N GLU A 202 -0.16 27.19 6.65
CA GLU A 202 -1.56 26.78 6.84
C GLU A 202 -1.67 25.35 7.36
N VAL A 203 -0.88 24.41 6.82
CA VAL A 203 -0.80 23.03 7.32
C VAL A 203 -0.41 23.02 8.80
N TRP A 204 0.64 23.76 9.16
CA TRP A 204 1.12 23.84 10.54
C TRP A 204 0.07 24.43 11.49
N ASN A 205 -0.50 25.57 11.14
CA ASN A 205 -1.44 26.29 12.00
C ASN A 205 -2.76 25.53 12.19
N ARG A 206 -3.21 24.77 11.18
CA ARG A 206 -4.51 24.09 11.22
C ARG A 206 -4.43 22.61 11.63
N ARG A 207 -3.30 21.94 11.37
CA ARG A 207 -3.20 20.48 11.39
C ARG A 207 -1.89 19.93 11.97
N SER A 208 -1.04 20.75 12.59
CA SER A 208 0.17 20.27 13.28
C SER A 208 -0.13 19.13 14.27
N GLY A 209 -1.17 19.28 15.11
CA GLY A 209 -1.58 18.23 16.04
C GLY A 209 -1.95 16.90 15.38
N LEU A 210 -2.56 16.93 14.19
CA LEU A 210 -2.84 15.72 13.40
C LEU A 210 -1.54 15.05 12.94
N TYR A 211 -0.60 15.81 12.36
CA TYR A 211 0.64 15.24 11.86
C TYR A 211 1.59 14.78 12.95
N LEU A 212 1.59 15.46 14.10
CA LEU A 212 2.26 14.95 15.30
C LEU A 212 1.66 13.62 15.73
N ALA A 213 0.33 13.50 15.78
CA ALA A 213 -0.36 12.25 16.15
C ALA A 213 -0.17 11.13 15.10
N LEU A 214 -0.08 11.46 13.80
CA LEU A 214 0.29 10.48 12.77
C LEU A 214 1.75 10.05 12.95
N GLY A 215 2.65 10.98 13.24
CA GLY A 215 4.06 10.70 13.50
C GLY A 215 4.29 9.81 14.73
N THR A 216 3.49 9.95 15.80
CA THR A 216 3.60 9.06 16.96
C THR A 216 3.25 7.60 16.65
N THR A 217 2.50 7.32 15.57
CA THR A 217 2.24 5.94 15.16
C THR A 217 3.50 5.19 14.71
N TRP A 218 4.58 5.89 14.33
CA TRP A 218 5.87 5.25 14.06
C TRP A 218 6.45 4.53 15.28
N LEU A 219 6.09 4.94 16.50
CA LEU A 219 6.50 4.25 17.72
C LEU A 219 5.98 2.81 17.75
N ILE A 220 4.85 2.52 17.10
CA ILE A 220 4.31 1.16 16.97
C ILE A 220 5.26 0.31 16.13
N LEU A 221 5.72 0.80 14.96
CA LEU A 221 6.69 0.08 14.14
C LEU A 221 8.00 -0.13 14.88
N ILE A 222 8.51 0.90 15.56
CA ILE A 222 9.75 0.80 16.35
C ILE A 222 9.59 -0.29 17.42
N ALA A 223 8.48 -0.29 18.16
CA ALA A 223 8.20 -1.30 19.18
C ALA A 223 8.14 -2.72 18.57
N LEU A 224 7.43 -2.90 17.46
CA LEU A 224 7.32 -4.19 16.77
C LEU A 224 8.68 -4.70 16.27
N VAL A 225 9.51 -3.81 15.72
CA VAL A 225 10.87 -4.15 15.26
C VAL A 225 11.77 -4.54 16.44
N VAL A 226 11.73 -3.79 17.54
CA VAL A 226 12.51 -4.09 18.76
C VAL A 226 12.10 -5.43 19.35
N VAL A 227 10.79 -5.68 19.48
CA VAL A 227 10.27 -6.95 20.01
C VAL A 227 10.63 -8.11 19.10
N ASN A 228 10.44 -7.98 17.78
CA ASN A 228 10.83 -9.03 16.83
C ASN A 228 12.32 -9.37 16.91
N ARG A 229 13.18 -8.36 17.08
CA ARG A 229 14.61 -8.57 17.29
C ARG A 229 14.91 -9.32 18.60
N ALA A 230 14.25 -8.95 19.70
CA ALA A 230 14.44 -9.60 20.99
C ALA A 230 14.06 -11.09 20.96
N LEU A 231 13.13 -11.46 20.08
CA LEU A 231 12.68 -12.84 19.88
C LEU A 231 13.48 -13.61 18.82
N GLY A 232 14.57 -13.04 18.29
CA GLY A 232 15.42 -13.69 17.29
C GLY A 232 14.83 -13.69 15.86
N GLY A 233 13.82 -12.85 15.60
CA GLY A 233 13.24 -12.70 14.27
C GLY A 233 14.19 -12.02 13.28
N TYR A 234 14.05 -12.36 12.00
CA TYR A 234 14.79 -11.73 10.91
C TYR A 234 14.43 -10.24 10.76
N LEU A 235 15.44 -9.40 10.52
CA LEU A 235 15.28 -7.96 10.28
C LEU A 235 15.57 -7.60 8.81
N PRO A 236 14.69 -6.84 8.13
CA PRO A 236 15.06 -6.06 6.95
C PRO A 236 16.33 -5.24 7.24
N GLY A 237 17.30 -5.23 6.34
CA GLY A 237 18.56 -4.52 6.53
C GLY A 237 19.80 -5.40 6.73
N PHE A 238 19.62 -6.66 7.15
CA PHE A 238 20.71 -7.56 7.56
C PHE A 238 20.84 -8.79 6.65
N THR A 239 20.76 -8.56 5.34
CA THR A 239 21.01 -9.61 4.34
C THR A 239 22.49 -9.73 4.00
N VAL A 240 22.87 -10.78 3.26
CA VAL A 240 24.25 -10.99 2.75
C VAL A 240 24.68 -9.90 1.75
N ILE A 241 23.75 -9.08 1.27
CA ILE A 241 24.00 -8.07 0.23
C ILE A 241 24.24 -6.70 0.87
N SER A 242 25.26 -5.98 0.40
CA SER A 242 25.54 -4.62 0.88
C SER A 242 24.40 -3.64 0.52
N PRO A 243 24.07 -2.67 1.40
CA PRO A 243 23.07 -1.64 1.12
C PRO A 243 23.26 -0.91 -0.21
N TRP A 244 24.51 -0.63 -0.57
CA TRP A 244 24.84 0.02 -1.82
C TRP A 244 24.56 -0.86 -3.06
N ARG A 245 24.94 -2.14 -3.00
CA ARG A 245 24.66 -3.08 -4.09
C ARG A 245 23.15 -3.31 -4.23
N TYR A 246 22.44 -3.40 -3.11
CA TYR A 246 20.99 -3.49 -3.10
C TYR A 246 20.35 -2.27 -3.80
N ALA A 247 20.77 -1.06 -3.44
CA ALA A 247 20.28 0.19 -4.03
C ALA A 247 20.53 0.28 -5.54
N GLN A 248 21.71 -0.14 -6.01
CA GLN A 248 22.00 -0.23 -7.44
C GLN A 248 21.02 -1.16 -8.16
N ASN A 249 20.72 -2.31 -7.57
CA ASN A 249 19.81 -3.27 -8.18
C ASN A 249 18.35 -2.75 -8.23
N GLN A 250 17.96 -1.82 -7.36
CA GLN A 250 16.61 -1.25 -7.36
C GLN A 250 16.28 -0.48 -8.62
N PHE A 251 17.26 0.06 -9.35
CA PHE A 251 17.01 0.66 -10.66
C PHE A 251 16.42 -0.35 -11.65
N GLY A 252 16.95 -1.58 -11.67
CA GLY A 252 16.42 -2.67 -12.49
C GLY A 252 15.05 -3.16 -12.00
N ALA A 253 14.88 -3.30 -10.68
CA ALA A 253 13.62 -3.70 -10.06
C ALA A 253 12.48 -2.71 -10.37
N ILE A 254 12.73 -1.40 -10.17
CA ILE A 254 11.72 -0.36 -10.42
C ILE A 254 11.38 -0.28 -11.91
N ALA A 255 12.35 -0.40 -12.80
CA ALA A 255 12.08 -0.47 -14.24
C ALA A 255 11.24 -1.71 -14.62
N HIS A 256 11.49 -2.85 -13.96
CA HIS A 256 10.67 -4.04 -14.13
C HIS A 256 9.22 -3.83 -13.61
N TYR A 257 9.04 -3.21 -12.44
CA TYR A 257 7.69 -2.86 -11.94
C TYR A 257 6.96 -1.90 -12.88
N LEU A 258 7.66 -0.91 -13.42
CA LEU A 258 7.08 0.00 -14.43
C LEU A 258 6.63 -0.77 -15.67
N ARG A 259 7.46 -1.69 -16.18
CA ARG A 259 7.07 -2.56 -17.31
C ARG A 259 5.79 -3.32 -16.98
N LEU A 260 5.74 -4.01 -15.84
CA LEU A 260 4.56 -4.80 -15.45
C LEU A 260 3.32 -3.94 -15.20
N ALA A 261 3.47 -2.70 -14.74
CA ALA A 261 2.36 -1.78 -14.53
C ALA A 261 1.71 -1.32 -15.85
N PHE A 262 2.46 -1.30 -16.96
CA PHE A 262 1.93 -0.99 -18.29
C PHE A 262 1.54 -2.24 -19.07
N TRP A 263 2.31 -3.31 -18.93
CA TRP A 263 2.13 -4.58 -19.64
C TRP A 263 2.44 -5.75 -18.69
N PRO A 264 1.43 -6.26 -17.94
CA PRO A 264 1.63 -7.34 -16.98
C PRO A 264 1.66 -8.69 -17.68
N ASP A 265 2.79 -9.03 -18.29
CA ASP A 265 3.07 -10.36 -18.84
C ASP A 265 3.97 -11.16 -17.90
N THR A 266 3.90 -12.49 -18.01
CA THR A 266 4.80 -13.44 -17.31
C THR A 266 4.83 -13.26 -15.79
N LEU A 267 3.66 -12.96 -15.20
CA LEU A 267 3.54 -12.80 -13.76
C LEU A 267 3.98 -14.07 -13.01
N CYS A 268 4.79 -13.91 -11.98
CA CYS A 268 5.39 -14.96 -11.19
C CYS A 268 5.49 -14.56 -9.72
N LEU A 269 5.22 -15.51 -8.82
CA LEU A 269 5.36 -15.30 -7.37
C LEU A 269 6.82 -15.01 -6.97
N ASP A 270 7.77 -15.63 -7.66
CA ASP A 270 9.20 -15.40 -7.46
C ASP A 270 9.93 -15.44 -8.80
N TYR A 271 10.57 -14.32 -9.16
CA TYR A 271 11.36 -14.18 -10.38
C TYR A 271 12.77 -14.80 -10.27
N GLY A 272 13.14 -15.35 -9.11
CA GLY A 272 14.47 -15.94 -8.88
C GLY A 272 15.60 -14.90 -8.95
N TRP A 273 15.27 -13.62 -8.73
CA TRP A 273 16.20 -12.51 -8.95
C TRP A 273 17.23 -12.44 -7.82
N GLN A 274 18.41 -13.01 -8.04
CA GLN A 274 19.50 -12.97 -7.07
C GLN A 274 20.29 -11.67 -7.18
N ALA A 275 20.39 -10.91 -6.09
CA ALA A 275 21.07 -9.62 -6.08
C ALA A 275 22.57 -9.66 -6.45
N SER A 276 23.22 -10.79 -6.19
CA SER A 276 24.61 -11.02 -6.54
C SER A 276 24.83 -11.16 -8.05
N SER A 277 23.83 -11.62 -8.80
CA SER A 277 23.97 -11.99 -10.21
C SER A 277 23.31 -11.02 -11.20
N VAL A 278 22.73 -9.90 -10.72
CA VAL A 278 22.09 -8.91 -11.61
C VAL A 278 23.10 -8.34 -12.61
N PRO A 279 22.86 -8.48 -13.93
CA PRO A 279 23.74 -7.93 -14.95
C PRO A 279 23.86 -6.41 -14.84
N LYS A 280 25.08 -5.88 -14.95
CA LYS A 280 25.31 -4.41 -14.91
C LYS A 280 24.52 -3.68 -16.01
N SER A 281 24.33 -4.30 -17.17
CA SER A 281 23.52 -3.73 -18.26
C SER A 281 22.07 -3.47 -17.86
N TRP A 282 21.47 -4.35 -17.05
CA TRP A 282 20.10 -4.18 -16.55
C TRP A 282 20.00 -3.03 -15.55
N ILE A 283 20.99 -2.91 -14.67
CA ILE A 283 21.10 -1.79 -13.73
C ILE A 283 21.20 -0.46 -14.48
N LEU A 284 22.06 -0.40 -15.51
CA LEU A 284 22.24 0.80 -16.32
C LEU A 284 20.98 1.16 -17.12
N ALA A 285 20.33 0.17 -17.74
CA ALA A 285 19.06 0.36 -18.44
C ALA A 285 17.97 0.88 -17.50
N GLY A 286 17.85 0.28 -16.31
CA GLY A 286 16.94 0.75 -15.28
C GLY A 286 17.25 2.18 -14.83
N ALA A 287 18.53 2.51 -14.64
CA ALA A 287 18.96 3.84 -14.22
C ALA A 287 18.64 4.92 -15.27
N MET A 288 18.75 4.59 -16.56
CA MET A 288 18.36 5.48 -17.66
C MET A 288 16.86 5.79 -17.69
N ILE A 289 16.01 4.91 -17.14
CA ILE A 289 14.56 5.12 -17.06
C ILE A 289 14.18 5.80 -15.75
N VAL A 290 14.66 5.27 -14.63
CA VAL A 290 14.22 5.66 -13.29
C VAL A 290 14.80 7.00 -12.85
N SER A 291 16.06 7.31 -13.20
CA SER A 291 16.68 8.56 -12.75
C SER A 291 15.99 9.79 -13.37
N PRO A 292 15.69 9.84 -14.69
CA PRO A 292 14.90 10.94 -15.25
C PRO A 292 13.51 11.05 -14.64
N LEU A 293 12.83 9.94 -14.35
CA LEU A 293 11.51 9.95 -13.70
C LEU A 293 11.57 10.51 -12.27
N LEU A 294 12.60 10.14 -11.50
CA LEU A 294 12.83 10.68 -10.17
C LEU A 294 13.14 12.18 -10.22
N LEU A 295 14.02 12.61 -11.13
CA LEU A 295 14.35 14.03 -11.33
C LEU A 295 13.12 14.83 -11.79
N ALA A 296 12.33 14.29 -12.73
CA ALA A 296 11.08 14.91 -13.18
C ALA A 296 10.07 15.02 -12.04
N THR A 297 10.01 14.01 -11.15
CA THR A 297 9.17 14.04 -9.95
C THR A 297 9.56 15.20 -9.03
N VAL A 298 10.85 15.32 -8.70
CA VAL A 298 11.35 16.40 -7.84
C VAL A 298 11.10 17.77 -8.47
N TRP A 299 11.38 17.92 -9.76
CA TRP A 299 11.17 19.16 -10.50
C TRP A 299 9.69 19.56 -10.58
N THR A 300 8.80 18.59 -10.84
CA THR A 300 7.35 18.85 -10.92
C THR A 300 6.70 19.10 -9.56
N LEU A 301 7.27 18.64 -8.44
CA LEU A 301 6.74 18.96 -7.10
C LEU A 301 6.72 20.47 -6.82
N GLU A 302 7.61 21.24 -7.44
CA GLU A 302 7.60 22.71 -7.34
C GLU A 302 6.79 23.37 -8.45
N ARG A 303 6.97 22.92 -9.71
CA ARG A 303 6.41 23.60 -10.90
C ARG A 303 4.96 23.21 -11.19
N ALA A 304 4.60 21.96 -10.94
CA ALA A 304 3.30 21.38 -11.22
C ALA A 304 2.95 20.36 -10.12
N PRO A 305 2.74 20.83 -8.88
CA PRO A 305 2.73 19.98 -7.69
C PRO A 305 1.70 18.84 -7.75
N THR A 306 0.59 19.03 -8.47
CA THR A 306 -0.41 17.98 -8.68
C THR A 306 0.13 16.80 -9.51
N LEU A 307 1.01 17.05 -10.48
CA LEU A 307 1.71 16.02 -11.24
C LEU A 307 2.87 15.43 -10.44
N GLY A 308 3.63 16.29 -9.75
CA GLY A 308 4.72 15.86 -8.89
C GLY A 308 4.25 14.91 -7.78
N PHE A 309 3.02 15.09 -7.27
CA PHE A 309 2.42 14.17 -6.32
C PHE A 309 2.27 12.74 -6.86
N LEU A 310 2.00 12.54 -8.15
CA LEU A 310 1.86 11.20 -8.73
C LEU A 310 3.20 10.44 -8.70
N GLY A 311 4.28 11.12 -9.09
CA GLY A 311 5.63 10.57 -9.00
C GLY A 311 6.07 10.35 -7.55
N ALA A 312 5.76 11.31 -6.66
CA ALA A 312 6.08 11.19 -5.25
C ALA A 312 5.34 10.03 -4.59
N TRP A 313 4.05 9.82 -4.93
CA TRP A 313 3.29 8.66 -4.48
C TRP A 313 3.99 7.35 -4.87
N PHE A 314 4.36 7.21 -6.15
CA PHE A 314 5.05 6.02 -6.66
C PHE A 314 6.39 5.77 -5.95
N PHE A 315 7.28 6.76 -5.89
CA PHE A 315 8.59 6.57 -5.28
C PHE A 315 8.53 6.42 -3.75
N LEU A 316 7.64 7.14 -3.06
CA LEU A 316 7.49 7.01 -1.62
C LEU A 316 6.90 5.66 -1.23
N THR A 317 5.89 5.15 -1.95
CA THR A 317 5.32 3.83 -1.65
C THR A 317 6.34 2.70 -1.84
N LEU A 318 7.21 2.80 -2.84
CA LEU A 318 8.29 1.85 -3.06
C LEU A 318 9.50 2.04 -2.13
N ALA A 319 9.69 3.22 -1.52
CA ALA A 319 10.90 3.53 -0.75
C ALA A 319 11.22 2.54 0.39
N PRO A 320 10.26 2.01 1.17
CA PRO A 320 10.57 1.06 2.25
C PRO A 320 11.16 -0.26 1.74
N SER A 321 10.78 -0.70 0.54
CA SER A 321 11.17 -1.99 -0.04
C SER A 321 12.21 -1.87 -1.15
N SER A 322 12.30 -0.70 -1.80
CA SER A 322 13.08 -0.46 -3.03
C SER A 322 13.99 0.76 -2.90
N SER A 323 14.71 0.84 -1.77
CA SER A 323 15.72 1.88 -1.50
C SER A 323 17.08 1.28 -1.16
N VAL A 324 17.60 1.58 0.02
CA VAL A 324 18.93 1.16 0.50
C VAL A 324 18.85 0.05 1.54
N VAL A 325 17.67 -0.23 2.08
CA VAL A 325 17.47 -1.26 3.12
C VAL A 325 17.30 -2.62 2.45
N PRO A 326 18.29 -3.53 2.53
CA PRO A 326 18.18 -4.81 1.83
C PRO A 326 17.10 -5.69 2.45
N ILE A 327 16.26 -6.27 1.60
CA ILE A 327 15.31 -7.32 1.96
C ILE A 327 15.64 -8.59 1.16
N GLN A 328 15.18 -9.75 1.66
CA GLN A 328 15.50 -11.06 1.07
C GLN A 328 15.02 -11.15 -0.37
N ASP A 329 13.74 -10.86 -0.58
CA ASP A 329 13.19 -10.81 -1.93
C ASP A 329 13.70 -9.55 -2.59
N MET A 330 14.13 -9.65 -3.84
CA MET A 330 14.62 -8.49 -4.57
C MET A 330 13.52 -7.87 -5.43
N VAL A 331 12.72 -8.71 -6.07
CA VAL A 331 11.58 -8.35 -6.90
C VAL A 331 10.36 -9.20 -6.51
N ALA A 332 9.24 -8.54 -6.27
CA ALA A 332 7.95 -9.18 -5.98
C ALA A 332 6.80 -8.28 -6.46
N GLU A 333 5.74 -8.87 -7.00
CA GLU A 333 4.64 -8.13 -7.66
C GLU A 333 3.76 -7.39 -6.67
N ARG A 334 3.63 -7.93 -5.47
CA ARG A 334 2.83 -7.38 -4.36
C ARG A 334 3.29 -6.04 -3.78
N ARG A 335 4.42 -5.48 -4.27
CA ARG A 335 5.10 -4.32 -3.68
C ARG A 335 4.53 -2.96 -4.05
#